data_AF-A0A8T1WAQ2-F1
#
_entry.id   AF-A0A8T1WAQ2-F1
#
_cell.length_a   1.000
_cell.length_b   1.000
_cell.length_c   1.000
_cell.angle_alpha   90.00
_cell.angle_beta   90.00
_cell.angle_gamma   90.00
#
_symmetry.space_group_name_H-M   'P 1'
#
loop_
_entity.id
_entity.type
_entity.pdbx_description
1 polymer ?
#
loop_
_entity_poly.entity_id
_entity_poly.type
_entity_poly.pdbx_seq_one_letter_code
_entity_poly.pdbx_strand_id
1 'polypeptide(L)'
;MQSGSLQQRVGLFASTPLLTAVRVRANLAEQASSGSTAVRLRTGTSATAADCSIGVAAPPMFEPTPEWKEILPNQVLPAGLHIRVNLQTGKKEAKMLDK
;
A
#
# COMPACT_ATOMS: atom_id res chain seq x y z
N MET A 1 33.57 2.73 52.64
CA MET A 1 33.71 4.04 51.97
C MET A 1 34.95 3.97 51.09
N GLN A 2 34.80 3.61 49.83
CA GLN A 2 35.85 3.75 48.82
C GLN A 2 35.21 4.38 47.59
N SER A 3 35.74 5.55 47.27
CA SER A 3 35.26 6.50 46.30
C SER A 3 35.94 6.24 44.96
N GLY A 4 35.16 6.32 43.87
CA GLY A 4 35.61 6.86 42.58
C GLY A 4 36.52 6.01 41.71
N SER A 5 36.02 5.63 40.52
CA SER A 5 36.74 5.86 39.26
C SER A 5 35.77 5.68 38.09
N LEU A 6 35.18 6.79 37.62
CA LEU A 6 34.60 6.87 36.28
C LEU A 6 35.78 6.97 35.30
N GLN A 7 36.20 5.83 34.74
CA GLN A 7 37.08 5.88 33.57
C GLN A 7 36.23 5.98 32.30
N GLN A 8 36.02 7.24 31.90
CA GLN A 8 35.73 7.62 30.53
C GLN A 8 36.79 7.01 29.61
N ARG A 9 36.36 6.19 28.65
CA ARG A 9 37.17 5.82 27.48
C ARG A 9 36.43 6.25 26.23
N VAL A 10 36.72 7.50 25.85
CA VAL A 10 37.15 7.94 24.51
C VAL A 10 36.69 7.06 23.34
N GLY A 11 35.92 7.65 22.40
CA GLY A 11 35.82 7.08 21.07
C GLY A 11 34.63 7.48 20.22
N LEU A 12 34.55 8.76 19.85
CA LEU A 12 33.94 9.33 18.64
C LEU A 12 32.64 8.70 18.10
N PHE A 13 31.53 9.37 18.42
CA PHE A 13 30.44 9.60 17.46
C PHE A 13 31.01 10.13 16.13
N ALA A 14 30.67 9.48 15.02
CA ALA A 14 30.27 10.08 13.74
C ALA A 14 30.43 9.06 12.59
N SER A 15 29.52 8.09 12.50
CA SER A 15 29.37 7.32 11.26
C SER A 15 28.33 8.02 10.40
N THR A 16 28.73 9.12 9.75
CA THR A 16 27.90 9.82 8.77
C THR A 16 27.82 8.99 7.48
N PRO A 17 26.64 8.51 7.04
CA PRO A 17 26.53 7.95 5.71
C PRO A 17 26.67 9.09 4.68
N LEU A 18 27.69 8.98 3.82
CA LEU A 18 27.92 9.88 2.69
C LEU A 18 26.74 9.69 1.69
N LEU A 19 25.84 10.67 1.62
CA LEU A 19 24.73 10.67 0.68
C LEU A 19 25.27 10.97 -0.73
N THR A 20 25.48 9.92 -1.54
CA THR A 20 25.80 10.05 -2.96
C THR A 20 24.56 10.50 -3.73
N ALA A 21 24.45 11.80 -4.03
CA ALA A 21 23.42 12.33 -4.90
C ALA A 21 23.74 12.01 -6.37
N VAL A 22 23.10 10.99 -6.94
CA VAL A 22 23.18 10.72 -8.38
C VAL A 22 22.28 11.71 -9.13
N ARG A 23 22.88 12.59 -9.94
CA ARG A 23 22.14 13.49 -10.84
C ARG A 23 21.86 12.73 -12.14
N VAL A 24 20.67 12.16 -12.27
CA VAL A 24 20.16 11.65 -13.55
C VAL A 24 19.93 12.84 -14.49
N ARG A 25 20.68 12.90 -15.59
CA ARG A 25 20.48 13.89 -16.65
C ARG A 25 19.37 13.43 -17.59
N ALA A 26 18.43 14.34 -17.82
CA ALA A 26 17.18 14.19 -18.55
C ALA A 26 17.35 13.86 -20.04
N ASN A 27 16.34 13.18 -20.58
CA ASN A 27 15.92 13.30 -21.98
C ASN A 27 14.38 13.22 -22.01
N LEU A 28 13.73 14.36 -21.86
CA LEU A 28 12.32 14.49 -22.19
C LEU A 28 12.20 15.65 -23.17
N ALA A 29 11.85 15.28 -24.40
CA ALA A 29 11.67 16.16 -25.53
C ALA A 29 10.66 17.26 -25.21
N GLU A 30 11.15 18.46 -24.91
CA GLU A 30 10.37 19.68 -25.03
C GLU A 30 10.36 20.09 -26.51
N GLN A 31 9.50 19.41 -27.29
CA GLN A 31 9.10 19.92 -28.59
C GLN A 31 8.03 20.99 -28.35
N ALA A 32 8.42 22.23 -28.60
CA ALA A 32 7.51 23.35 -28.73
C ALA A 32 6.40 23.01 -29.74
N SER A 33 5.14 23.24 -29.38
CA SER A 33 4.12 23.60 -30.37
C SER A 33 2.95 24.26 -29.67
N SER A 34 3.00 25.59 -29.61
CA SER A 34 1.82 26.44 -29.54
C SER A 34 0.85 25.99 -30.63
N GLY A 35 -0.31 25.47 -30.25
CA GLY A 35 -1.20 24.90 -31.25
C GLY A 35 -2.55 24.48 -30.70
N SER A 36 -3.42 25.47 -30.58
CA SER A 36 -4.80 25.36 -31.03
C SER A 36 -5.74 24.45 -30.22
N THR A 37 -6.66 25.14 -29.54
CA THR A 37 -7.98 24.62 -29.17
C THR A 37 -8.58 23.77 -30.29
N ALA A 38 -9.02 22.56 -29.95
CA ALA A 38 -9.94 21.78 -30.76
C ALA A 38 -10.79 20.89 -29.84
N VAL A 39 -11.86 21.49 -29.32
CA VAL A 39 -13.02 20.76 -28.81
C VAL A 39 -13.51 19.81 -29.89
N ARG A 40 -13.50 18.50 -29.64
CA ARG A 40 -14.30 17.55 -30.43
C ARG A 40 -15.21 16.76 -29.51
N LEU A 41 -16.39 17.34 -29.29
CA LEU A 41 -17.61 16.62 -28.92
C LEU A 41 -17.81 15.50 -29.95
N ARG A 42 -17.86 14.26 -29.48
CA ARG A 42 -18.47 13.15 -30.21
C ARG A 42 -19.26 12.30 -29.24
N THR A 43 -20.52 12.70 -29.07
CA THR A 43 -21.59 11.80 -28.67
C THR A 43 -21.80 10.85 -29.85
N GLY A 44 -21.71 9.55 -29.59
CA GLY A 44 -21.80 8.54 -30.63
C GLY A 44 -21.93 7.17 -30.00
N THR A 45 -23.08 6.93 -29.41
CA THR A 45 -23.57 5.60 -29.06
C THR A 45 -23.61 4.76 -30.33
N SER A 46 -22.83 3.69 -30.39
CA SER A 46 -23.15 2.56 -31.26
C SER A 46 -22.67 1.29 -30.58
N ALA A 47 -23.65 0.58 -30.06
CA ALA A 47 -23.48 -0.74 -29.49
C ALA A 47 -23.12 -1.73 -30.60
N THR A 48 -22.01 -2.42 -30.42
CA THR A 48 -21.92 -3.85 -30.75
C THR A 48 -21.34 -4.54 -29.52
N ALA A 49 -22.18 -5.40 -28.94
CA ALA A 49 -21.89 -6.22 -27.79
C ALA A 49 -20.71 -7.14 -28.10
N ALA A 50 -19.54 -6.81 -27.56
CA ALA A 50 -18.63 -7.80 -27.03
C ALA A 50 -18.78 -7.74 -25.51
N ASP A 51 -19.21 -8.85 -24.94
CA ASP A 51 -19.23 -9.13 -23.51
C ASP A 51 -17.89 -8.73 -22.88
N CYS A 52 -17.86 -7.54 -22.29
CA CYS A 52 -16.80 -7.15 -21.38
C CYS A 52 -17.32 -7.43 -19.98
N SER A 53 -17.41 -8.70 -19.62
CA SER A 53 -17.22 -9.13 -18.23
C SER A 53 -15.77 -8.84 -17.82
N ILE A 54 -15.33 -7.59 -17.93
CA ILE A 54 -14.24 -7.05 -17.13
C ILE A 54 -14.89 -6.88 -15.76
N GLY A 55 -15.02 -8.01 -15.06
CA GLY A 55 -15.43 -8.08 -13.68
C GLY A 55 -14.38 -7.37 -12.85
N VAL A 56 -14.41 -6.03 -12.84
CA VAL A 56 -13.89 -5.24 -11.73
C VAL A 56 -14.93 -5.39 -10.60
N ALA A 57 -15.14 -6.64 -10.19
CA ALA A 57 -16.00 -6.96 -9.06
C ALA A 57 -15.30 -6.33 -7.87
N ALA A 58 -15.96 -5.36 -7.24
CA ALA A 58 -15.49 -4.78 -6.00
C ALA A 58 -15.06 -5.92 -5.06
N PRO A 59 -13.93 -5.77 -4.34
CA PRO A 59 -13.45 -6.82 -3.46
C PRO A 59 -14.57 -7.23 -2.51
N PRO A 60 -14.83 -8.55 -2.36
CA PRO A 60 -15.93 -9.01 -1.53
C PRO A 60 -15.75 -8.50 -0.09
N MET A 61 -16.86 -8.12 0.55
CA MET A 61 -16.84 -7.73 1.95
C MET A 61 -16.68 -8.98 2.83
N PHE A 62 -15.95 -8.87 3.93
CA PHE A 62 -15.85 -9.93 4.92
C PHE A 62 -17.10 -9.95 5.81
N GLU A 63 -17.78 -11.11 5.85
CA GLU A 63 -18.90 -11.36 6.76
C GLU A 63 -18.39 -11.93 8.09
N PRO A 64 -18.42 -11.15 9.18
CA PRO A 64 -17.85 -11.57 10.44
C PRO A 64 -18.76 -12.55 11.18
N THR A 65 -18.18 -13.65 11.64
CA THR A 65 -18.85 -14.71 12.42
C THR A 65 -18.42 -14.65 13.89
N PRO A 66 -19.22 -15.18 14.84
CA PRO A 66 -18.83 -15.28 16.26
C PRO A 66 -17.66 -16.25 16.49
N GLU A 67 -17.38 -17.11 15.51
CA GLU A 67 -16.24 -18.02 15.45
C GLU A 67 -15.14 -17.50 14.52
N TRP A 68 -13.92 -17.98 14.71
CA TRP A 68 -12.77 -17.59 13.89
C TRP A 68 -12.93 -18.09 12.45
N LYS A 69 -12.89 -17.17 11.50
CA LYS A 69 -13.04 -17.46 10.07
C LYS A 69 -11.88 -16.92 9.27
N GLU A 70 -11.39 -17.72 8.33
CA GLU A 70 -10.30 -17.35 7.43
C GLU A 70 -10.67 -16.13 6.58
N ILE A 71 -9.75 -15.18 6.51
CA ILE A 71 -9.85 -13.98 5.69
C ILE A 71 -9.23 -14.27 4.32
N LEU A 72 -9.98 -14.03 3.24
CA LEU A 72 -9.47 -14.20 1.90
C LEU A 72 -8.52 -13.05 1.49
N PRO A 73 -7.51 -13.32 0.64
CA PRO A 73 -6.69 -12.26 0.08
C PRO A 73 -7.54 -11.30 -0.75
N ASN A 74 -7.29 -10.00 -0.61
CA ASN A 74 -8.06 -8.91 -1.24
C ASN A 74 -9.49 -8.74 -0.72
N GLN A 75 -9.84 -9.32 0.42
CA GLN A 75 -11.13 -9.07 1.07
C GLN A 75 -11.09 -7.80 1.93
N VAL A 76 -12.17 -7.02 1.96
CA VAL A 76 -12.27 -5.82 2.81
C VAL A 76 -12.81 -6.21 4.19
N LEU A 77 -12.10 -5.82 5.26
CA LEU A 77 -12.51 -6.08 6.63
C LEU A 77 -13.16 -4.84 7.25
N PRO A 78 -14.36 -4.97 7.85
CA PRO A 78 -14.93 -3.89 8.66
C PRO A 78 -14.12 -3.67 9.95
N ALA A 79 -14.18 -2.44 10.48
CA ALA A 79 -13.55 -2.10 11.75
C ALA A 79 -14.21 -2.81 12.94
N GLY A 80 -13.46 -3.01 14.03
CA GLY A 80 -13.97 -3.64 15.25
C GLY A 80 -13.96 -5.17 15.27
N LEU A 81 -13.34 -5.81 14.26
CA LEU A 81 -13.11 -7.26 14.26
C LEU A 81 -11.83 -7.62 15.01
N HIS A 82 -11.86 -8.78 15.68
CA HIS A 82 -10.65 -9.37 16.24
C HIS A 82 -9.92 -10.16 15.16
N ILE A 83 -8.66 -9.84 14.89
CA ILE A 83 -7.83 -10.50 13.87
C ILE A 83 -6.70 -11.26 14.55
N ARG A 84 -6.48 -12.51 14.14
CA ARG A 84 -5.31 -13.32 14.51
C ARG A 84 -4.63 -13.89 13.28
N VAL A 85 -3.43 -14.40 13.46
CA VAL A 85 -2.72 -15.19 12.45
C VAL A 85 -2.56 -16.61 12.97
N ASN A 86 -3.03 -17.59 12.20
CA ASN A 86 -2.74 -18.99 12.49
C ASN A 86 -1.27 -19.27 12.17
N LEU A 87 -0.45 -19.57 13.17
CA LEU A 87 1.00 -19.75 12.98
C LEU A 87 1.36 -21.04 12.22
N GLN A 88 0.46 -22.02 12.16
CA GLN A 88 0.68 -23.25 11.42
C GLN A 88 0.47 -23.05 9.92
N THR A 89 -0.54 -22.27 9.53
CA THR A 89 -0.90 -22.06 8.11
C THR A 89 -0.48 -20.70 7.56
N GLY A 90 -0.09 -19.76 8.43
CA GLY A 90 0.20 -18.37 8.10
C GLY A 90 -1.03 -17.55 7.70
N LYS A 91 -2.25 -18.12 7.83
CA LYS A 91 -3.47 -17.48 7.36
C LYS A 91 -4.05 -16.53 8.40
N LYS A 92 -4.64 -15.43 7.94
CA LYS A 92 -5.33 -14.46 8.80
C LYS A 92 -6.74 -14.96 9.06
N GLU A 93 -7.17 -14.90 10.30
CA GLU A 93 -8.54 -15.21 10.70
C GLU A 93 -9.14 -14.01 11.43
N ALA A 94 -10.42 -13.75 11.20
CA ALA A 94 -11.18 -12.73 11.93
C ALA A 94 -12.39 -13.32 12.62
N LYS A 95 -12.78 -12.67 13.73
CA LYS A 95 -13.95 -13.00 14.54
C LYS A 95 -14.71 -11.73 14.90
N MET A 96 -16.04 -11.81 14.92
CA MET A 96 -16.92 -10.79 15.47
C MET A 96 -16.78 -10.77 16.99
N LEU A 97 -16.62 -9.58 17.56
CA LEU A 97 -16.80 -9.37 18.99
C LEU A 97 -18.27 -9.02 19.23
N ASP A 98 -18.93 -9.83 20.03
CA ASP A 98 -20.18 -9.40 20.67
C ASP A 98 -19.82 -8.29 21.68
N LYS A 99 -20.61 -7.21 21.68
CA LYS A 99 -20.34 -5.97 22.40
C LYS A 99 -20.90 -5.99 23.81
#